data_AF-A0A7S2Q355-F1
#
_entry.id   AF-A0A7S2Q355-F1
#
_cell.length_a   1.000
_cell.length_b   1.000
_cell.length_c   1.000
_cell.angle_alpha   90.00
_cell.angle_beta   90.00
_cell.angle_gamma   90.00
#
_symmetry.space_group_name_H-M   'P 1'
#
loop_
_entity.id
_entity.type
_entity.pdbx_description
1 polymer ?
#
loop_
_entity_poly.entity_id
_entity_poly.type
_entity_poly.pdbx_seq_one_letter_code
_entity_poly.pdbx_strand_id
1 'polypeptide(L)'
;RTVAEVRSSLEASVAEIARAPSGNFDAFSEFKIGVMRAANNREAPVDDILGDLEPKGPVLSFIVDYHLKKKQVRKLTAQVLDILLKVGAWQRALQQDAALLGRLPDDLREYLSEPASPVSDA
;
A
#
# COMPACT_ATOMS: atom_id res chain seq x y z
N ARG A 1 2.44 -20.48 1.61
CA ARG A 1 2.19 -20.00 0.23
C ARG A 1 3.51 -19.55 -0.33
N THR A 2 3.80 -19.87 -1.58
CA THR A 2 5.01 -19.41 -2.28
C THR A 2 4.90 -17.91 -2.58
N VAL A 3 6.03 -17.26 -2.89
CA VAL A 3 6.04 -15.86 -3.37
C VAL A 3 5.12 -15.68 -4.59
N ALA A 4 5.12 -16.65 -5.53
CA ALA A 4 4.27 -16.61 -6.71
C ALA A 4 2.76 -16.61 -6.38
N GLU A 5 2.33 -17.42 -5.40
CA GLU A 5 0.92 -17.43 -4.97
C GLU A 5 0.52 -16.14 -4.23
N VAL A 6 1.45 -15.52 -3.50
CA VAL A 6 1.22 -14.23 -2.87
C VAL A 6 1.07 -13.15 -3.94
N ARG A 7 1.95 -13.14 -4.94
CA ARG A 7 1.93 -12.17 -6.04
C ARG A 7 0.66 -12.28 -6.89
N SER A 8 0.28 -13.49 -7.29
CA SER A 8 -0.95 -13.70 -8.07
C SER A 8 -2.21 -13.22 -7.33
N SER A 9 -2.28 -13.46 -6.01
CA SER A 9 -3.37 -12.96 -5.17
C SER A 9 -3.37 -11.42 -5.07
N LEU A 10 -2.20 -10.80 -5.00
CA LEU A 10 -2.05 -9.35 -4.96
C LEU A 10 -2.50 -8.71 -6.28
N GLU A 11 -2.04 -9.22 -7.41
CA GLU A 11 -2.42 -8.73 -8.75
C GLU A 11 -3.94 -8.75 -8.95
N ALA A 12 -4.60 -9.85 -8.56
CA ALA A 12 -6.06 -9.94 -8.62
C ALA A 12 -6.74 -8.88 -7.74
N SER A 13 -6.31 -8.73 -6.49
CA SER A 13 -6.91 -7.75 -5.58
C SER A 13 -6.67 -6.29 -6.03
N VAL A 14 -5.51 -6.00 -6.63
CA VAL A 14 -5.19 -4.69 -7.21
C VAL A 14 -6.11 -4.37 -8.39
N ALA A 15 -6.31 -5.34 -9.29
CA ALA A 15 -7.22 -5.16 -10.43
C ALA A 15 -8.67 -4.92 -9.97
N GLU A 16 -9.14 -5.62 -8.95
CA GLU A 16 -10.48 -5.45 -8.40
C GLU A 16 -10.65 -4.10 -7.68
N ILE A 17 -9.65 -3.66 -6.90
CA ILE A 17 -9.66 -2.32 -6.29
C ILE A 17 -9.72 -1.24 -7.36
N ALA A 18 -8.93 -1.37 -8.43
CA ALA A 18 -8.89 -0.40 -9.52
C ALA A 18 -10.21 -0.32 -10.30
N ARG A 19 -10.95 -1.42 -10.42
CA ARG A 19 -12.28 -1.46 -11.07
C ARG A 19 -13.41 -0.94 -10.17
N ALA A 20 -13.25 -1.01 -8.85
CA ALA A 20 -14.28 -0.64 -7.87
C ALA A 20 -13.79 0.41 -6.86
N PRO A 21 -13.38 1.61 -7.30
CA PRO A 21 -12.76 2.64 -6.44
C PRO A 21 -13.71 3.17 -5.35
N SER A 22 -15.02 2.99 -5.48
CA SER A 22 -16.02 3.42 -4.49
C SER A 22 -16.04 2.58 -3.21
N GLY A 23 -15.44 1.39 -3.20
CA GLY A 23 -15.37 0.53 -2.02
C GLY A 23 -15.69 -0.94 -2.28
N ASN A 24 -14.68 -1.79 -2.41
CA ASN A 24 -14.81 -3.25 -2.28
C ASN A 24 -14.01 -3.70 -1.04
N PHE A 25 -14.72 -4.02 0.05
CA PHE A 25 -14.07 -4.41 1.30
C PHE A 25 -13.35 -5.75 1.19
N ASP A 26 -13.91 -6.69 0.42
CA ASP A 26 -13.33 -8.01 0.26
C ASP A 26 -12.02 -7.91 -0.52
N ALA A 27 -12.00 -7.15 -1.62
CA ALA A 27 -10.78 -6.87 -2.38
C ALA A 27 -9.72 -6.17 -1.52
N PHE A 28 -10.12 -5.19 -0.68
CA PHE A 28 -9.18 -4.57 0.26
C PHE A 28 -8.66 -5.55 1.31
N SER A 29 -9.52 -6.43 1.83
CA SER A 29 -9.14 -7.43 2.83
C SER A 29 -8.11 -8.42 2.25
N GLU A 30 -8.34 -8.89 1.03
CA GLU A 30 -7.40 -9.74 0.30
C GLU A 30 -6.08 -9.03 0.00
N PHE A 31 -6.15 -7.79 -0.49
CA PHE A 31 -4.98 -6.96 -0.74
C PHE A 31 -4.16 -6.76 0.54
N LYS A 32 -4.80 -6.39 1.64
CA LYS A 32 -4.17 -6.26 2.96
C LYS A 32 -3.47 -7.56 3.36
N ILE A 33 -4.13 -8.71 3.23
CA ILE A 33 -3.52 -10.01 3.57
C ILE A 33 -2.27 -10.26 2.70
N GLY A 34 -2.33 -9.95 1.40
CA GLY A 34 -1.20 -10.04 0.49
C GLY A 34 -0.03 -9.15 0.91
N VAL A 35 -0.30 -7.88 1.21
CA VAL A 35 0.71 -6.89 1.63
C VAL A 35 1.36 -7.31 2.95
N MET A 36 0.56 -7.74 3.93
CA MET A 36 1.08 -8.24 5.21
C MET A 36 1.95 -9.49 5.02
N ARG A 37 1.59 -10.39 4.09
CA ARG A 37 2.41 -11.57 3.77
C ARG A 37 3.70 -11.19 3.08
N ALA A 38 3.67 -10.24 2.14
CA ALA A 38 4.85 -9.74 1.46
C ALA A 38 5.83 -9.11 2.46
N ALA A 39 5.34 -8.27 3.38
CA ALA A 39 6.16 -7.62 4.40
C ALA A 39 6.80 -8.60 5.40
N ASN A 40 6.17 -9.74 5.66
CA ASN A 40 6.68 -10.77 6.56
C ASN A 40 7.39 -11.93 5.83
N ASN A 41 7.57 -11.81 4.51
CA ASN A 41 8.21 -12.84 3.70
C ASN A 41 9.73 -12.85 3.96
N ARG A 42 10.34 -14.05 4.04
CA ARG A 42 11.79 -14.21 4.24
C ARG A 42 12.52 -14.70 2.97
N GLU A 43 11.77 -15.10 1.95
CA GLU A 43 12.27 -15.65 0.69
C GLU A 43 12.59 -14.56 -0.33
N ALA A 44 11.89 -13.42 -0.28
CA ALA A 44 12.12 -12.28 -1.18
C ALA A 44 11.93 -10.93 -0.47
N PRO A 45 12.69 -9.88 -0.85
CA PRO A 45 12.45 -8.51 -0.43
C PRO A 45 11.03 -8.04 -0.75
N VAL A 46 10.47 -7.18 0.10
CA VAL A 46 9.11 -6.62 -0.11
C VAL A 46 9.01 -5.84 -1.42
N ASP A 47 10.08 -5.17 -1.84
CA ASP A 47 10.18 -4.43 -3.11
C ASP A 47 10.00 -5.35 -4.32
N ASP A 48 10.58 -6.55 -4.30
CA ASP A 48 10.48 -7.51 -5.41
C ASP A 48 9.05 -8.08 -5.54
N ILE A 49 8.31 -8.13 -4.42
CA ILE A 49 6.93 -8.64 -4.39
C ILE A 49 5.92 -7.55 -4.76
N LEU A 50 6.10 -6.33 -4.23
CA LEU A 50 5.11 -5.26 -4.32
C LEU A 50 5.45 -4.19 -5.37
N GLY A 51 6.72 -4.00 -5.72
CA GLY A 51 7.20 -2.85 -6.50
C GLY A 51 6.58 -2.74 -7.90
N ASP A 52 6.40 -3.88 -8.56
CA ASP A 52 5.89 -3.96 -9.94
C ASP A 52 4.36 -4.09 -10.03
N LEU A 53 3.64 -4.10 -8.90
CA LEU A 53 2.19 -4.15 -8.90
C LEU A 53 1.60 -2.87 -9.51
N GLU A 54 0.63 -3.03 -10.40
CA GLU A 54 -0.06 -1.92 -11.07
C GLU A 54 -1.57 -2.22 -11.20
N PRO A 55 -2.45 -1.20 -11.18
CA PRO A 55 -2.12 0.23 -11.18
C PRO A 55 -1.97 0.83 -9.76
N LYS A 56 -0.88 1.57 -9.48
CA LYS A 56 -0.62 2.15 -8.15
C LYS A 56 -1.56 3.29 -7.77
N GLY A 57 -1.78 4.24 -8.68
CA GLY A 57 -2.58 5.45 -8.43
C GLY A 57 -4.00 5.15 -7.92
N PRO A 58 -4.80 4.34 -8.66
CA PRO A 58 -6.13 3.94 -8.21
C PRO A 58 -6.15 3.23 -6.85
N VAL A 59 -5.15 2.39 -6.57
CA VAL A 59 -5.05 1.70 -5.27
C VAL A 59 -4.74 2.68 -4.14
N LEU A 60 -3.79 3.59 -4.33
CA LEU A 60 -3.46 4.62 -3.35
C LEU A 60 -4.65 5.55 -3.10
N SER A 61 -5.34 5.99 -4.15
CA SER A 61 -6.58 6.79 -4.04
C SER A 61 -7.65 6.05 -3.26
N PHE A 62 -7.86 4.77 -3.56
CA PHE A 62 -8.81 3.93 -2.85
C PHE A 62 -8.49 3.87 -1.35
N ILE A 63 -7.23 3.63 -0.97
CA ILE A 63 -6.83 3.50 0.44
C ILE A 63 -7.12 4.81 1.19
N VAL A 64 -6.76 5.96 0.62
CA VAL A 64 -7.02 7.28 1.20
C VAL A 64 -8.52 7.54 1.33
N ASP A 65 -9.29 7.28 0.28
CA ASP A 65 -10.75 7.43 0.31
C ASP A 65 -11.39 6.51 1.36
N TYR A 66 -10.90 5.28 1.47
CA TYR A 66 -11.42 4.29 2.41
C TYR A 66 -11.11 4.68 3.86
N HIS A 67 -9.90 5.21 4.10
CA HIS A 67 -9.48 5.77 5.38
C HIS A 67 -10.38 6.95 5.80
N LEU A 68 -10.65 7.87 4.88
CA LEU A 68 -11.48 9.06 5.14
C LEU A 68 -12.93 8.68 5.47
N LYS A 69 -13.52 7.73 4.73
CA LYS A 69 -14.94 7.34 4.85
C LYS A 69 -15.28 6.59 6.13
N LYS A 70 -14.40 5.70 6.62
CA LYS A 70 -14.74 4.76 7.71
C LYS A 70 -13.72 4.81 8.85
N LYS A 71 -14.09 5.37 10.00
CA LYS A 71 -13.23 5.41 11.20
C LYS A 71 -12.68 4.04 11.60
N GLN A 72 -13.51 3.00 11.52
CA GLN A 72 -13.14 1.63 11.91
C GLN A 72 -12.03 0.99 11.06
N VAL A 73 -11.78 1.49 9.83
CA VAL A 73 -10.76 0.92 8.93
C VAL A 73 -9.47 1.75 8.86
N ARG A 74 -9.40 2.87 9.61
CA ARG A 74 -8.25 3.78 9.60
C ARG A 74 -6.96 3.10 10.01
N LYS A 75 -7.01 2.31 11.09
CA LYS A 75 -5.85 1.53 11.54
C LYS A 75 -5.35 0.54 10.47
N LEU A 76 -6.27 -0.09 9.76
CA LEU A 76 -5.93 -1.07 8.71
C LEU A 76 -5.34 -0.39 7.47
N THR A 77 -5.92 0.73 7.05
CA THR A 77 -5.46 1.50 5.90
C THR A 77 -4.10 2.16 6.17
N ALA A 78 -3.90 2.70 7.38
CA ALA A 78 -2.61 3.25 7.81
C ALA A 78 -1.51 2.19 7.80
N GLN A 79 -1.79 0.99 8.34
CA GLN A 79 -0.83 -0.12 8.33
C GLN A 79 -0.45 -0.57 6.91
N VAL A 80 -1.43 -0.65 6.00
CA VAL A 80 -1.16 -1.00 4.59
C VAL A 80 -0.32 0.08 3.93
N LEU A 81 -0.66 1.35 4.16
CA LEU A 81 0.05 2.47 3.55
C LEU A 81 1.49 2.57 4.05
N ASP A 82 1.75 2.37 5.34
CA ASP A 82 3.10 2.30 5.92
C ASP A 82 3.98 1.27 5.17
N ILE A 83 3.45 0.07 4.94
CA ILE A 83 4.19 -0.98 4.22
C ILE A 83 4.42 -0.58 2.76
N LEU A 84 3.41 -0.05 2.07
CA LEU A 84 3.56 0.36 0.67
C LEU A 84 4.56 1.50 0.53
N LEU A 85 4.57 2.48 1.43
CA LEU A 85 5.45 3.64 1.34
C LEU A 85 6.92 3.33 1.67
N LYS A 86 7.19 2.16 2.27
CA LYS A 86 8.54 1.59 2.36
C LYS A 86 9.06 1.05 1.03
N VAL A 87 8.16 0.81 0.07
CA VAL A 87 8.49 0.37 -1.30
C VAL A 87 8.66 1.59 -2.20
N GLY A 88 9.88 1.82 -2.70
CA GLY A 88 10.22 3.06 -3.40
C GLY A 88 9.38 3.36 -4.65
N ALA A 89 8.83 2.34 -5.32
CA ALA A 89 7.93 2.54 -6.47
C ALA A 89 6.55 3.10 -6.06
N TRP A 90 6.02 2.67 -4.91
CA TRP A 90 4.74 3.16 -4.37
C TRP A 90 4.88 4.54 -3.76
N GLN A 91 5.97 4.80 -3.04
CA GLN A 91 6.28 6.13 -2.51
C GLN A 91 6.37 7.17 -3.65
N ARG A 92 7.11 6.86 -4.73
CA ARG A 92 7.22 7.73 -5.90
C ARG A 92 5.87 7.97 -6.57
N ALA A 93 5.05 6.93 -6.73
CA ALA A 93 3.71 7.05 -7.30
C ALA A 93 2.82 8.01 -6.48
N LEU A 94 2.88 7.92 -5.15
CA LEU A 94 2.17 8.86 -4.28
C LEU A 94 2.72 10.29 -4.41
N GLN A 95 4.05 10.45 -4.41
CA GLN A 95 4.69 11.77 -4.52
C GLN A 95 4.39 12.49 -5.85
N GLN A 96 4.15 11.74 -6.92
CA GLN A 96 3.81 12.28 -8.24
C GLN A 96 2.33 12.67 -8.37
N ASP A 97 1.47 12.25 -7.45
CA ASP A 97 0.05 12.59 -7.44
C ASP A 97 -0.22 13.73 -6.43
N ALA A 98 -0.07 14.97 -6.89
CA ALA A 98 -0.29 16.17 -6.08
C ALA A 98 -1.73 16.26 -5.53
N ALA A 99 -2.72 15.76 -6.29
CA ALA A 99 -4.12 15.78 -5.86
C ALA A 99 -4.33 14.82 -4.69
N LEU A 100 -3.72 13.63 -4.76
CA LEU A 100 -3.78 12.67 -3.67
C LEU A 100 -3.01 13.15 -2.43
N LEU A 101 -1.78 13.67 -2.61
CA LEU A 101 -1.00 14.29 -1.53
C LEU A 101 -1.77 15.40 -0.80
N GLY A 102 -2.45 16.27 -1.53
CA GLY A 102 -3.27 17.34 -0.96
C GLY A 102 -4.42 16.83 -0.08
N ARG A 103 -4.86 15.58 -0.31
CA ARG A 103 -5.97 14.94 0.41
C ARG A 103 -5.52 13.97 1.50
N LEU A 104 -4.22 13.72 1.66
CA LEU A 104 -3.74 12.82 2.69
C LEU A 104 -4.12 13.34 4.09
N PRO A 105 -4.82 12.53 4.91
CA PRO A 105 -4.99 12.76 6.33
C PRO A 105 -3.66 12.97 7.06
N ASP A 106 -3.65 13.78 8.11
CA ASP A 106 -2.43 14.09 8.87
C ASP A 106 -1.75 12.84 9.44
N ASP A 107 -2.54 11.88 9.95
CA ASP A 107 -2.03 10.61 10.46
C ASP A 107 -1.42 9.71 9.37
N LEU A 108 -1.78 9.91 8.11
CA LEU A 108 -1.14 9.23 6.97
C LEU A 108 0.11 9.97 6.46
N ARG A 109 0.21 11.29 6.69
CA ARG A 109 1.39 12.10 6.31
C ARG A 109 2.62 11.78 7.15
N GLU A 110 2.42 11.29 8.37
CA GLU A 110 3.51 10.85 9.25
C GLU A 110 4.40 9.80 8.56
N TYR A 111 3.80 8.90 7.77
CA TYR A 111 4.53 7.86 7.01
C TYR A 111 5.34 8.40 5.81
N LEU A 112 5.12 9.66 5.40
CA LEU A 112 5.93 10.31 4.36
C LEU A 112 7.17 11.00 4.93
N SER A 113 7.19 11.22 6.25
CA SER A 113 8.19 12.05 6.93
C SER A 113 9.36 11.26 7.51
N GLU A 114 9.36 9.92 7.37
CA GLU A 114 10.56 9.10 7.59
C GLU A 114 11.37 9.03 6.28
N PRO A 115 12.43 9.84 6.10
CA PRO A 115 13.53 9.36 5.29
C PRO A 115 14.08 8.11 5.96
N ALA A 116 14.34 7.07 5.17
CA ALA A 116 15.13 5.92 5.57
C ALA A 116 16.27 6.39 6.48
N SER A 117 16.24 6.00 7.76
CA SER A 117 17.39 6.22 8.63
C SER A 117 18.60 5.63 7.90
N PRO A 118 19.63 6.42 7.55
CA PRO A 118 20.91 5.83 7.22
C PRO A 118 21.41 5.23 8.52
N VAL A 119 21.40 3.90 8.60
CA VAL A 119 22.24 3.22 9.60
C VAL A 119 23.67 3.41 9.11
N SER A 120 24.25 4.55 9.44
CA SER A 120 25.68 4.80 9.42
C SER A 120 26.19 4.76 10.86
N ASP A 121 27.26 3.97 11.00
CA ASP A 121 28.29 3.94 12.04
C ASP A 121 28.01 3.19 13.36
N ALA A 122 28.55 1.97 13.41
CA ALA A 122 29.61 1.60 14.36
C ALA A 122 30.52 0.51 13.74
#